data_AF-A0A7S4DMI3-F1
#
_entry.id   AF-A0A7S4DMI3-F1
#
_cell.length_a   1.000
_cell.length_b   1.000
_cell.length_c   1.000
_cell.angle_alpha   90.00
_cell.angle_beta   90.00
_cell.angle_gamma   90.00
#
_symmetry.space_group_name_H-M   'P 1'
#
loop_
_entity.id
_entity.type
_entity.pdbx_description
1 polymer ?
#
loop_
_entity_poly.entity_id
_entity_poly.type
_entity_poly.pdbx_seq_one_letter_code
_entity_poly.pdbx_strand_id
1 'polypeptide(L)'
;MGNRGINMTLKHISDGNSVFTFCRDLRYETIEQDFQACKNSMDPRAIMMFQHHNPFHAGGNLQMAEIHLHRGEFKIAADLIERAVYTYECGYHPKFNPLAENRRLHNQRNEDDEFFRALRRHIQCLARRGCVRAALETCKYALSLQPEADPLCLLSYIGFYAIRAKQYAWLTKFVNLFNKYPIPARYFPNLRFATALALLQMNRSTRKPPDKDDTPDKKRNGG
;
A
#
# COMPACT_ATOMS: atom_id res chain seq x y z
N MET A 1 -9.55 3.13 24.51
CA MET A 1 -8.46 3.95 23.92
C MET A 1 -9.10 5.26 23.48
N GLY A 2 -8.62 6.41 23.98
CA GLY A 2 -9.29 7.70 23.76
C GLY A 2 -9.27 8.16 22.30
N ASN A 3 -10.31 8.90 21.90
CA ASN A 3 -10.43 9.53 20.58
C ASN A 3 -9.18 10.41 20.33
N ARG A 4 -8.45 10.15 19.23
CA ARG A 4 -7.22 10.87 18.83
C ARG A 4 -7.48 11.99 17.84
N GLY A 5 -8.75 12.29 17.60
CA GLY A 5 -9.21 13.40 16.78
C GLY A 5 -9.36 13.11 15.30
N ILE A 6 -9.03 11.90 14.85
CA ILE A 6 -9.44 11.39 13.54
C ILE A 6 -10.45 10.27 13.76
N ASN A 7 -11.60 10.36 13.11
CA ASN A 7 -12.67 9.37 13.18
C ASN A 7 -13.18 9.05 11.77
N MET A 8 -13.65 7.84 11.56
CA MET A 8 -14.24 7.40 10.32
C MET A 8 -15.76 7.39 10.43
N THR A 9 -16.44 7.92 9.42
CA THR A 9 -17.91 7.96 9.36
C THR A 9 -18.40 7.14 8.18
N LEU A 10 -19.50 6.41 8.35
CA LEU A 10 -20.22 5.75 7.27
C LEU A 10 -21.06 6.82 6.54
N LYS A 11 -20.77 7.08 5.26
CA LYS A 11 -21.50 8.07 4.46
C LYS A 11 -22.80 7.47 3.91
N HIS A 12 -22.69 6.36 3.21
CA HIS A 12 -23.83 5.67 2.63
C HIS A 12 -23.46 4.22 2.27
N ILE A 13 -24.46 3.45 1.86
CA ILE A 13 -24.29 2.10 1.31
C ILE A 13 -24.79 2.16 -0.13
N SER A 14 -23.95 1.77 -1.08
CA SER A 14 -24.24 1.77 -2.52
C SER A 14 -23.77 0.45 -3.13
N ASP A 15 -24.64 -0.20 -3.90
CA ASP A 15 -24.36 -1.45 -4.64
C ASP A 15 -23.71 -2.55 -3.77
N GLY A 16 -24.22 -2.71 -2.54
CA GLY A 16 -23.70 -3.67 -1.56
C GLY A 16 -22.37 -3.27 -0.89
N ASN A 17 -21.79 -2.14 -1.28
CA ASN A 17 -20.57 -1.58 -0.70
C ASN A 17 -20.90 -0.52 0.36
N SER A 18 -20.26 -0.62 1.52
CA SER A 18 -20.30 0.42 2.56
C SER A 18 -19.21 1.46 2.27
N VAL A 19 -19.61 2.73 2.15
CA VAL A 19 -18.74 3.84 1.78
C VAL A 19 -18.45 4.69 3.01
N PHE A 20 -17.17 4.80 3.36
CA PHE A 20 -16.68 5.50 4.54
C PHE A 20 -15.83 6.71 4.18
N THR A 21 -15.60 7.63 5.11
CA THR A 21 -14.61 8.70 4.98
C THR A 21 -14.03 9.05 6.35
N PHE A 22 -12.81 9.56 6.38
CA PHE A 22 -12.26 10.16 7.58
C PHE A 22 -12.79 11.57 7.82
N CYS A 23 -12.91 11.93 9.08
CA CYS A 23 -13.30 13.24 9.57
C CYS A 23 -12.43 13.58 10.77
N ARG A 24 -12.01 14.85 10.85
CA ARG A 24 -11.25 15.37 11.97
C ARG A 24 -12.19 16.03 12.98
N ASP A 25 -11.90 15.87 14.27
CA ASP A 25 -12.60 16.61 15.32
C ASP A 25 -12.03 18.04 15.46
N LEU A 26 -12.77 18.92 16.14
CA LEU A 26 -12.38 20.32 16.29
C LEU A 26 -10.99 20.48 16.91
N ARG A 27 -10.63 19.59 17.85
CA ARG A 27 -9.33 19.60 18.50
C ARG A 27 -8.21 19.24 17.52
N TYR A 28 -8.41 18.23 16.67
CA TYR A 28 -7.45 17.87 15.64
C TYR A 28 -7.29 19.01 14.63
N GLU A 29 -8.39 19.67 14.24
CA GLU A 29 -8.34 20.83 13.35
C GLU A 29 -7.53 21.99 13.94
N THR A 30 -7.67 22.29 15.24
CA THR A 30 -6.81 23.28 15.91
C THR A 30 -5.34 22.89 15.85
N ILE A 31 -5.01 21.63 16.14
CA ILE A 31 -3.63 21.11 16.07
C ILE A 31 -3.09 21.14 14.62
N GLU A 32 -3.94 20.87 13.62
CA GLU A 32 -3.59 20.95 12.20
C GLU A 32 -3.28 22.40 11.79
N GLN A 33 -3.99 23.41 12.31
CA GLN A 33 -3.67 24.82 12.07
C GLN A 33 -2.28 25.18 12.61
N ASP A 34 -1.97 24.76 13.84
CA ASP A 34 -0.64 24.95 14.43
C ASP A 34 0.45 24.24 13.61
N PHE A 35 0.15 23.05 13.09
CA PHE A 35 1.05 22.31 12.20
C PHE A 35 1.31 23.06 10.89
N GLN A 36 0.27 23.63 10.26
CA GLN A 36 0.45 24.41 9.04
C GLN A 36 1.27 25.68 9.30
N ALA A 37 1.08 26.34 10.45
CA ALA A 37 1.95 27.46 10.86
C ALA A 37 3.42 27.01 11.00
N CYS A 38 3.67 25.86 11.63
CA CYS A 38 5.01 25.28 11.73
C CYS A 38 5.61 24.96 10.35
N LYS A 39 4.83 24.38 9.42
CA LYS A 39 5.30 24.10 8.05
C LYS A 39 5.64 25.37 7.29
N ASN A 40 4.80 26.41 7.40
CA ASN A 40 4.99 27.68 6.72
C ASN A 40 6.23 28.44 7.22
N SER A 41 6.66 28.18 8.46
CA SER A 41 7.91 28.74 9.00
C SER A 41 9.18 28.21 8.31
N MET A 42 9.08 27.09 7.58
CA MET A 42 10.20 26.40 6.93
C MET A 42 11.35 26.01 7.88
N ASP A 43 11.13 26.02 9.20
CA ASP A 43 12.12 25.58 10.20
C ASP A 43 11.89 24.11 10.60
N PRO A 44 12.82 23.19 10.30
CA PRO A 44 12.73 21.80 10.73
C PRO A 44 12.63 21.62 12.25
N ARG A 45 13.18 22.55 13.05
CA ARG A 45 13.09 22.49 14.52
C ARG A 45 11.68 22.75 15.00
N ALA A 46 10.94 23.66 14.37
CA ALA A 46 9.53 23.92 14.69
C ALA A 46 8.68 22.65 14.48
N ILE A 47 8.89 21.95 13.37
CA ILE A 47 8.18 20.70 13.06
C ILE A 47 8.56 19.59 14.05
N MET A 48 9.84 19.50 14.44
CA MET A 48 10.31 18.54 15.44
C MET A 48 9.66 18.79 16.81
N MET A 49 9.65 20.04 17.27
CA MET A 49 9.00 20.41 18.53
C MET A 49 7.50 20.15 18.47
N PHE A 50 6.84 20.50 17.36
CA PHE A 50 5.43 20.20 17.16
C PHE A 50 5.13 18.70 17.25
N GLN A 51 5.91 17.86 16.55
CA GLN A 51 5.72 16.41 16.54
C GLN A 51 5.93 15.80 17.93
N HIS A 52 6.88 16.34 18.71
CA HIS A 52 7.12 15.90 20.08
C HIS A 52 5.91 16.16 20.99
N HIS A 53 5.27 17.33 20.87
CA HIS A 53 4.07 17.67 21.63
C HIS A 53 2.82 16.95 21.12
N ASN A 54 2.75 16.65 19.82
CA ASN A 54 1.59 16.05 19.15
C ASN A 54 1.96 14.71 18.49
N PRO A 55 2.30 13.66 19.26
CA PRO A 55 2.85 12.41 18.74
C PRO A 55 1.89 11.63 17.84
N PHE A 56 0.58 11.87 17.93
CA PHE A 56 -0.43 11.19 17.11
C PHE A 56 -0.95 12.03 15.94
N HIS A 57 -0.41 13.23 15.70
CA HIS A 57 -0.76 14.03 14.52
C HIS A 57 -0.20 13.37 13.25
N ALA A 58 -1.08 12.89 12.37
CA ALA A 58 -0.68 12.11 11.19
C ALA A 58 0.22 12.92 10.25
N GLY A 59 -0.16 14.16 9.93
CA GLY A 59 0.62 15.04 9.07
C GLY A 59 1.99 15.39 9.63
N GLY A 60 2.06 15.59 10.93
CA GLY A 60 3.31 15.89 11.66
C GLY A 60 4.28 14.72 11.61
N ASN A 61 3.78 13.52 11.89
CA ASN A 61 4.57 12.29 11.77
C ASN A 61 5.06 12.06 10.35
N LEU A 62 4.22 12.28 9.32
CA LEU A 62 4.63 12.11 7.92
C LEU A 62 5.68 13.13 7.49
N GLN A 63 5.54 14.39 7.90
CA GLN A 63 6.51 15.44 7.59
C GLN A 63 7.86 15.21 8.28
N MET A 64 7.85 14.82 9.56
CA MET A 64 9.07 14.44 10.27
C MET A 64 9.70 13.18 9.67
N ALA A 65 8.90 12.20 9.25
CA ALA A 65 9.42 11.03 8.58
C ALA A 65 10.18 11.41 7.30
N GLU A 66 9.69 12.38 6.52
CA GLU A 66 10.39 12.88 5.33
C GLU A 66 11.75 13.49 5.68
N ILE A 67 11.84 14.29 6.75
CA ILE A 67 13.10 14.86 7.24
C ILE A 67 14.09 13.74 7.59
N HIS A 68 13.64 12.73 8.34
CA HIS A 68 14.48 11.57 8.70
C HIS A 68 14.88 10.74 7.48
N LEU A 69 14.00 10.59 6.49
CA LEU A 69 14.32 9.93 5.22
C LEU A 69 15.44 10.66 4.48
N HIS A 70 15.42 11.99 4.45
CA HIS A 70 16.48 12.80 3.83
C HIS A 70 17.83 12.66 4.55
N ARG A 71 17.81 12.41 5.86
CA ARG A 71 19.01 12.18 6.69
C ARG A 71 19.52 10.74 6.65
N GLY A 72 18.83 9.83 5.97
CA GLY A 72 19.16 8.40 5.95
C GLY A 72 18.73 7.64 7.22
N GLU A 73 17.95 8.27 8.10
CA GLU A 73 17.47 7.70 9.36
C GLU A 73 16.21 6.86 9.14
N PHE A 74 16.33 5.81 8.31
CA PHE A 74 15.19 5.05 7.78
C PHE A 74 14.35 4.34 8.84
N LYS A 75 14.97 3.91 9.94
CA LYS A 75 14.27 3.24 11.04
C LYS A 75 13.29 4.20 11.73
N ILE A 76 13.78 5.38 12.09
CA ILE A 76 12.98 6.43 12.74
C ILE A 76 11.84 6.87 11.80
N ALA A 77 12.15 7.06 10.51
CA ALA A 77 11.13 7.39 9.53
C ALA A 77 10.03 6.31 9.43
N ALA A 78 10.41 5.03 9.44
CA ALA A 78 9.45 3.93 9.42
C ALA A 78 8.54 3.94 10.66
N ASP A 79 9.10 4.13 11.85
CA ASP A 79 8.34 4.19 13.11
C ASP A 79 7.33 5.37 13.10
N LEU A 80 7.72 6.53 12.55
CA LEU A 80 6.83 7.69 12.39
C LEU A 80 5.71 7.43 11.37
N ILE A 81 6.02 6.79 10.25
CA ILE A 81 5.02 6.42 9.24
C ILE A 81 4.03 5.40 9.80
N GLU A 82 4.51 4.37 10.51
CA GLU A 82 3.66 3.38 11.19
C GLU A 82 2.75 4.05 12.22
N ARG A 83 3.28 5.03 12.97
CA ARG A 83 2.46 5.82 13.91
C ARG A 83 1.38 6.64 13.20
N ALA A 84 1.68 7.21 12.03
CA ALA A 84 0.68 7.93 11.24
C ALA A 84 -0.44 7.01 10.75
N VAL A 85 -0.10 5.83 10.22
CA VAL A 85 -1.10 4.80 9.83
C VAL A 85 -1.93 4.38 11.04
N TYR A 86 -1.28 4.13 12.17
CA TYR A 86 -1.94 3.73 13.41
C TYR A 86 -2.93 4.77 13.94
N THR A 87 -2.66 6.07 13.78
CA THR A 87 -3.64 7.12 14.13
C THR A 87 -4.94 6.93 13.35
N TYR A 88 -4.89 6.64 12.05
CA TYR A 88 -6.07 6.39 11.24
C TYR A 88 -6.77 5.08 11.59
N GLU A 89 -6.01 4.01 11.87
CA GLU A 89 -6.57 2.72 12.30
C GLU A 89 -7.36 2.84 13.61
N CYS A 90 -6.90 3.69 14.53
CA CYS A 90 -7.63 3.99 15.77
C CYS A 90 -8.96 4.71 15.51
N GLY A 91 -9.09 5.39 14.37
CA GLY A 91 -10.29 6.11 13.96
C GLY A 91 -11.30 5.25 13.20
N TYR A 92 -11.04 3.97 12.96
CA TYR A 92 -11.95 3.12 12.18
C TYR A 92 -13.36 3.05 12.78
N HIS A 93 -14.35 3.15 11.90
CA HIS A 93 -15.74 2.99 12.28
C HIS A 93 -15.98 1.54 12.74
N PRO A 94 -16.82 1.26 13.76
CA PRO A 94 -17.03 -0.11 14.24
C PRO A 94 -17.52 -1.11 13.17
N LYS A 95 -18.23 -0.62 12.15
CA LYS A 95 -18.67 -1.43 10.98
C LYS A 95 -17.62 -1.56 9.87
N PHE A 96 -16.51 -0.84 9.96
CA PHE A 96 -15.42 -0.93 9.00
C PHE A 96 -14.57 -2.15 9.32
N ASN A 97 -14.58 -3.14 8.44
CA ASN A 97 -13.69 -4.28 8.52
C ASN A 97 -12.61 -4.16 7.43
N PRO A 98 -11.33 -3.91 7.79
CA PRO A 98 -10.22 -3.76 6.84
C PRO A 98 -9.94 -4.98 5.96
N LEU A 99 -10.60 -6.12 6.20
CA LEU A 99 -10.45 -7.35 5.41
C LEU A 99 -11.70 -7.67 4.56
N ALA A 100 -12.84 -7.01 4.78
CA ALA A 100 -14.09 -7.25 4.02
C ALA A 100 -14.14 -6.60 2.63
N GLU A 101 -14.44 -7.35 1.57
CA GLU A 101 -14.33 -6.86 0.18
C GLU A 101 -15.28 -5.69 -0.18
N ASN A 102 -16.36 -5.51 0.57
CA ASN A 102 -17.44 -4.55 0.33
C ASN A 102 -17.28 -3.22 1.09
N ARG A 103 -16.04 -2.75 1.26
CA ARG A 103 -15.70 -1.49 1.91
C ARG A 103 -15.04 -0.53 0.93
N ARG A 104 -15.45 0.73 0.92
CA ARG A 104 -14.86 1.78 0.07
C ARG A 104 -14.58 3.02 0.88
N LEU A 105 -13.58 3.79 0.45
CA LEU A 105 -13.27 5.10 1.00
C LEU A 105 -13.73 6.18 0.01
N HIS A 106 -14.46 7.18 0.49
CA HIS A 106 -15.06 8.24 -0.31
C HIS A 106 -14.11 9.43 -0.42
N ASN A 107 -13.31 9.48 -1.49
CA ASN A 107 -12.33 10.56 -1.63
C ASN A 107 -13.02 11.89 -1.98
N GLN A 108 -13.35 12.66 -0.94
CA GLN A 108 -13.59 14.11 -1.00
C GLN A 108 -12.36 14.85 -0.44
N ARG A 109 -11.24 14.71 -1.16
CA ARG A 109 -10.09 15.63 -1.28
C ARG A 109 -9.26 16.06 -0.07
N ASN A 110 -9.56 15.69 1.17
CA ASN A 110 -8.73 16.16 2.30
C ASN A 110 -8.15 15.02 3.16
N GLU A 111 -8.94 14.40 4.02
CA GLU A 111 -8.43 13.49 5.08
C GLU A 111 -8.06 12.11 4.53
N ASP A 112 -8.86 11.63 3.57
CA ASP A 112 -8.66 10.34 2.91
C ASP A 112 -7.35 10.34 2.09
N ASP A 113 -7.02 11.47 1.46
CA ASP A 113 -5.77 11.65 0.70
C ASP A 113 -4.54 11.57 1.60
N GLU A 114 -4.62 12.10 2.81
CA GLU A 114 -3.54 11.98 3.79
C GLU A 114 -3.37 10.54 4.27
N PHE A 115 -4.45 9.79 4.49
CA PHE A 115 -4.37 8.36 4.80
C PHE A 115 -3.72 7.58 3.66
N PHE A 116 -4.12 7.84 2.41
CA PHE A 116 -3.49 7.24 1.24
C PHE A 116 -2.00 7.59 1.15
N ARG A 117 -1.62 8.85 1.43
CA ARG A 117 -0.22 9.28 1.49
C ARG A 117 0.56 8.51 2.55
N ALA A 118 -0.02 8.29 3.74
CA ALA A 118 0.56 7.46 4.79
C ALA A 118 0.80 6.02 4.31
N LEU A 119 -0.21 5.40 3.69
CA LEU A 119 -0.10 4.05 3.13
C LEU A 119 0.98 3.95 2.04
N ARG A 120 1.07 4.95 1.15
CA ARG A 120 2.13 5.00 0.11
C ARG A 120 3.51 5.00 0.74
N ARG A 121 3.73 5.83 1.77
CA ARG A 121 4.99 5.88 2.50
C ARG A 121 5.28 4.56 3.21
N HIS A 122 4.26 3.94 3.80
CA HIS A 122 4.40 2.63 4.45
C HIS A 122 4.81 1.53 3.46
N ILE A 123 4.16 1.47 2.28
CA ILE A 123 4.53 0.56 1.18
C ILE A 123 6.01 0.74 0.79
N GLN A 124 6.46 1.99 0.62
CA GLN A 124 7.86 2.30 0.28
C GLN A 124 8.84 1.82 1.37
N CYS A 125 8.50 1.99 2.65
CA CYS A 125 9.33 1.50 3.76
C CYS A 125 9.38 -0.04 3.79
N LEU A 126 8.25 -0.74 3.60
CA LEU A 126 8.22 -2.20 3.51
C LEU A 126 9.05 -2.72 2.33
N ALA A 127 8.92 -2.08 1.17
CA ALA A 127 9.69 -2.43 -0.03
C ALA A 127 11.20 -2.28 0.20
N ARG A 128 11.63 -1.18 0.84
CA ARG A 128 13.04 -0.93 1.17
C ARG A 128 13.61 -1.97 2.13
N ARG A 129 12.81 -2.44 3.10
CA ARG A 129 13.19 -3.50 4.05
C ARG A 129 13.24 -4.90 3.43
N GLY A 130 12.88 -5.06 2.16
CA GLY A 130 12.77 -6.36 1.50
C GLY A 130 11.48 -7.13 1.83
N CYS A 131 10.56 -6.52 2.59
CA CYS A 131 9.25 -7.07 2.93
C CYS A 131 8.27 -6.95 1.76
N VAL A 132 8.65 -7.44 0.58
CA VAL A 132 7.90 -7.27 -0.69
C VAL A 132 6.52 -7.92 -0.66
N ARG A 133 6.34 -9.00 0.11
CA ARG A 133 5.04 -9.65 0.31
C ARG A 133 4.10 -8.75 1.11
N ALA A 134 4.57 -8.15 2.20
CA ALA A 134 3.78 -7.20 2.98
C ALA A 134 3.44 -5.96 2.14
N ALA A 135 4.43 -5.40 1.43
CA ALA A 135 4.21 -4.28 0.52
C ALA A 135 3.11 -4.58 -0.53
N LEU A 136 3.12 -5.79 -1.10
CA LEU A 136 2.07 -6.23 -2.02
C LEU A 136 0.69 -6.29 -1.34
N GLU A 137 0.56 -6.89 -0.16
CA GLU A 137 -0.73 -6.94 0.54
C GLU A 137 -1.23 -5.54 0.91
N THR A 138 -0.34 -4.62 1.30
CA THR A 138 -0.71 -3.22 1.53
C THR A 138 -1.16 -2.53 0.24
N CYS A 139 -0.53 -2.80 -0.91
CA CYS A 139 -1.04 -2.31 -2.20
C CYS A 139 -2.44 -2.86 -2.50
N LYS A 140 -2.69 -4.15 -2.29
CA LYS A 140 -4.04 -4.73 -2.50
C LYS A 140 -5.06 -4.09 -1.58
N TYR A 141 -4.71 -3.88 -0.32
CA TYR A 141 -5.54 -3.18 0.64
C TYR A 141 -5.88 -1.77 0.15
N ALA A 142 -4.87 -0.95 -0.16
CA ALA A 142 -5.07 0.42 -0.61
C ALA A 142 -5.91 0.50 -1.91
N LEU A 143 -5.63 -0.39 -2.88
CA LEU A 143 -6.39 -0.44 -4.13
C LEU A 143 -7.84 -0.89 -3.91
N SER A 144 -8.09 -1.80 -2.95
CA SER A 144 -9.45 -2.27 -2.64
C SER A 144 -10.35 -1.19 -2.03
N LEU A 145 -9.76 -0.15 -1.41
CA LEU A 145 -10.51 0.98 -0.87
C LEU A 145 -11.07 1.87 -2.00
N GLN A 146 -10.31 2.02 -3.09
CA GLN A 146 -10.66 2.84 -4.25
C GLN A 146 -10.14 2.22 -5.56
N PRO A 147 -10.79 1.16 -6.07
CA PRO A 147 -10.28 0.41 -7.22
C PRO A 147 -10.37 1.18 -8.54
N GLU A 148 -11.34 2.10 -8.67
CA GLU A 148 -11.56 2.86 -9.91
C GLU A 148 -10.65 4.10 -10.03
N ALA A 149 -10.43 4.80 -8.92
CA ALA A 149 -9.66 6.04 -8.92
C ALA A 149 -8.14 5.80 -8.89
N ASP A 150 -7.69 4.69 -8.31
CA ASP A 150 -6.27 4.38 -8.05
C ASP A 150 -5.47 5.62 -7.56
N PRO A 151 -5.84 6.20 -6.40
CA PRO A 151 -5.28 7.48 -5.92
C PRO A 151 -3.76 7.42 -5.66
N LEU A 152 -3.21 6.20 -5.55
CA LEU A 152 -1.80 5.95 -5.31
C LEU A 152 -1.02 5.53 -6.56
N CYS A 153 -1.68 5.49 -7.72
CA CYS A 153 -1.14 4.95 -8.98
C CYS A 153 -0.50 3.57 -8.77
N LEU A 154 -1.12 2.72 -7.94
CA LEU A 154 -0.65 1.40 -7.56
C LEU A 154 -0.49 0.51 -8.78
N LEU A 155 -1.35 0.68 -9.79
CA LEU A 155 -1.27 -0.09 -11.04
C LEU A 155 0.09 0.06 -11.72
N SER A 156 0.79 1.19 -11.54
CA SER A 156 2.11 1.45 -12.10
C SER A 156 3.24 0.64 -11.47
N TYR A 157 3.04 0.03 -10.29
CA TYR A 157 4.11 -0.71 -9.60
C TYR A 157 3.69 -1.97 -8.85
N ILE A 158 2.39 -2.28 -8.73
CA ILE A 158 1.91 -3.49 -8.05
C ILE A 158 2.46 -4.78 -8.70
N GLY A 159 2.64 -4.78 -10.02
CA GLY A 159 3.25 -5.88 -10.76
C GLY A 159 4.69 -6.19 -10.31
N PHE A 160 5.47 -5.18 -9.96
CA PHE A 160 6.83 -5.37 -9.45
C PHE A 160 6.82 -6.12 -8.12
N TYR A 161 5.98 -5.71 -7.17
CA TYR A 161 5.87 -6.39 -5.88
C TYR A 161 5.31 -7.81 -6.04
N ALA A 162 4.34 -8.02 -6.92
CA ALA A 162 3.76 -9.33 -7.18
C ALA A 162 4.81 -10.33 -7.70
N ILE A 163 5.64 -9.92 -8.65
CA ILE A 163 6.73 -10.76 -9.17
C ILE A 163 7.77 -11.06 -8.10
N ARG A 164 8.20 -10.05 -7.34
CA ARG A 164 9.19 -10.25 -6.27
C ARG A 164 8.67 -11.13 -5.13
N ALA A 165 7.37 -11.05 -4.83
CA ALA A 165 6.71 -11.91 -3.85
C ALA A 165 6.34 -13.31 -4.39
N LYS A 166 6.72 -13.63 -5.63
CA LYS A 166 6.39 -14.89 -6.34
C LYS A 166 4.89 -15.16 -6.45
N GLN A 167 4.08 -14.11 -6.52
CA GLN A 167 2.61 -14.18 -6.58
C GLN A 167 2.11 -14.20 -8.02
N TYR A 168 2.63 -15.11 -8.82
CA TYR A 168 2.41 -15.16 -10.27
C TYR A 168 0.94 -15.44 -10.61
N ALA A 169 0.36 -16.47 -9.98
CA ALA A 169 -1.04 -16.86 -10.21
C ALA A 169 -2.04 -15.79 -9.73
N TRP A 170 -1.69 -15.02 -8.71
CA TRP A 170 -2.50 -13.90 -8.26
C TRP A 170 -2.42 -12.75 -9.29
N LEU A 171 -1.23 -12.41 -9.77
CA LEU A 171 -1.03 -11.31 -10.71
C LEU A 171 -1.79 -11.53 -12.03
N THR A 172 -1.77 -12.75 -12.57
CA THR A 172 -2.49 -13.09 -13.80
C THR A 172 -4.00 -12.95 -13.63
N LYS A 173 -4.56 -13.47 -12.53
CA LYS A 173 -5.97 -13.28 -12.16
C LYS A 173 -6.31 -11.81 -11.99
N PHE A 174 -5.47 -11.07 -11.27
CA PHE A 174 -5.64 -9.65 -11.00
C PHE A 174 -5.73 -8.84 -12.30
N VAL A 175 -4.78 -8.99 -13.22
CA VAL A 175 -4.76 -8.26 -14.49
C VAL A 175 -6.00 -8.58 -15.34
N ASN A 176 -6.43 -9.84 -15.37
CA ASN A 176 -7.65 -10.23 -16.09
C ASN A 176 -8.92 -9.59 -15.51
N LEU A 177 -9.01 -9.48 -14.18
CA LEU A 177 -10.12 -8.81 -13.50
C LEU A 177 -10.08 -7.30 -13.75
N PHE A 178 -8.92 -6.67 -13.58
CA PHE A 178 -8.74 -5.23 -13.74
C PHE A 178 -8.87 -4.74 -15.17
N ASN A 179 -8.74 -5.62 -16.17
CA ASN A 179 -9.05 -5.27 -17.57
C ASN A 179 -10.52 -4.90 -17.80
N LYS A 180 -11.43 -5.22 -16.86
CA LYS A 180 -12.85 -4.86 -16.90
C LYS A 180 -13.16 -3.48 -16.32
N TYR A 181 -12.21 -2.86 -15.63
CA TYR A 181 -12.37 -1.53 -15.03
C TYR A 181 -12.21 -0.42 -16.09
N PRO A 182 -12.70 0.81 -15.82
CA PRO A 182 -12.60 1.94 -16.74
C PRO A 182 -11.17 2.27 -17.19
N ILE A 183 -10.18 1.97 -16.35
CA ILE A 183 -8.76 2.03 -16.68
C ILE A 183 -8.21 0.58 -16.72
N PRO A 184 -8.23 -0.07 -17.89
CA PRO A 184 -7.77 -1.45 -18.02
C PRO A 184 -6.29 -1.62 -17.66
N ALA A 185 -5.99 -2.67 -16.90
CA ALA A 185 -4.60 -3.06 -16.58
C ALA A 185 -3.71 -3.26 -17.82
N ARG A 186 -4.29 -3.63 -18.98
CA ARG A 186 -3.58 -3.76 -20.27
C ARG A 186 -2.95 -2.48 -20.80
N TYR A 187 -3.37 -1.30 -20.34
CA TYR A 187 -2.75 -0.04 -20.77
C TYR A 187 -1.43 0.24 -20.07
N PHE A 188 -1.11 -0.48 -19.00
CA PHE A 188 0.11 -0.33 -18.21
C PHE A 188 1.20 -1.28 -18.73
N PRO A 189 2.26 -0.78 -19.40
CA PRO A 189 3.31 -1.64 -19.95
C PRO A 189 3.99 -2.48 -18.86
N ASN A 190 4.21 -1.89 -17.67
CA ASN A 190 4.76 -2.56 -16.50
C ASN A 190 3.93 -3.80 -16.11
N LEU A 191 2.59 -3.72 -16.14
CA LEU A 191 1.73 -4.86 -15.83
C LEU A 191 1.75 -5.91 -16.93
N ARG A 192 1.84 -5.51 -18.21
CA ARG A 192 1.98 -6.46 -19.33
C ARG A 192 3.28 -7.26 -19.22
N PHE A 193 4.40 -6.60 -19.00
CA PHE A 193 5.69 -7.26 -18.81
C PHE A 193 5.69 -8.15 -17.57
N ALA A 194 5.16 -7.64 -16.44
CA ALA A 194 5.04 -8.44 -15.23
C ALA A 194 4.16 -9.68 -15.46
N THR A 195 3.05 -9.55 -16.18
CA THR A 195 2.17 -10.70 -16.51
C THR A 195 2.87 -11.73 -17.38
N ALA A 196 3.60 -11.30 -18.41
CA ALA A 196 4.39 -12.20 -19.25
C ALA A 196 5.45 -12.96 -18.44
N LEU A 197 6.16 -12.26 -17.54
CA LEU A 197 7.12 -12.88 -16.62
C LEU A 197 6.45 -13.87 -15.67
N ALA A 198 5.27 -13.53 -15.11
CA ALA A 198 4.52 -14.42 -14.25
C ALA A 198 4.14 -15.72 -14.97
N LEU A 199 3.61 -15.63 -16.20
CA LEU A 199 3.26 -16.79 -17.02
C LEU A 199 4.48 -17.67 -17.33
N LEU A 200 5.63 -17.05 -17.65
CA LEU A 200 6.87 -17.76 -17.87
C LEU A 200 7.32 -18.54 -16.62
N GLN A 201 7.27 -17.91 -15.44
CA GLN A 201 7.67 -18.54 -14.18
C GLN A 201 6.72 -19.68 -13.79
N MET A 202 5.41 -19.52 -14.03
CA MET A 202 4.43 -20.57 -13.83
C MET A 202 4.70 -21.78 -14.74
N ASN A 203 4.97 -21.53 -16.03
CA ASN A 203 5.29 -22.60 -16.99
C ASN A 203 6.61 -23.31 -16.69
N ARG A 204 7.60 -22.59 -16.13
CA ARG A 204 8.85 -23.22 -15.66
C ARG A 204 8.62 -24.13 -14.47
N SER A 205 7.69 -23.76 -13.58
CA SER A 205 7.36 -24.55 -12.39
C SER A 205 6.58 -25.82 -12.75
N THR A 206 5.86 -25.84 -13.87
CA THR A 206 5.11 -27.01 -14.35
C THR A 206 5.94 -27.98 -15.18
N ARG A 207 7.05 -27.52 -15.78
CA ARG A 207 8.00 -28.40 -16.47
C ARG A 207 8.81 -29.19 -15.42
N LYS A 208 8.51 -30.48 -15.24
CA LYS A 208 9.43 -31.41 -14.56
C LYS A 208 10.78 -31.39 -15.27
N PRO A 209 11.92 -31.50 -14.56
CA PRO A 209 13.20 -31.74 -15.20
C PRO A 209 13.12 -33.06 -16.00
N PRO A 210 13.82 -33.17 -17.15
CA PRO A 210 13.89 -34.44 -17.85
C PRO A 210 14.48 -35.50 -16.91
N ASP A 211 13.81 -36.65 -16.80
CA ASP A 211 14.31 -37.79 -16.04
C ASP A 211 15.70 -38.18 -16.57
N LYS A 212 16.65 -38.32 -15.66
CA LYS A 212 18.06 -38.67 -15.96
C LYS A 212 18.26 -40.18 -16.19
N ASP A 213 17.23 -40.93 -16.59
CA ASP A 213 17.32 -42.40 -16.69
C ASP A 213 17.30 -42.98 -18.11
N ASP A 214 17.26 -42.16 -19.17
CA ASP A 214 17.48 -42.66 -20.53
C ASP A 214 18.92 -42.42 -21.00
N THR A 215 19.88 -43.00 -20.28
CA THR A 215 21.14 -43.41 -20.94
C THR A 215 20.87 -44.76 -21.61
N PRO A 216 20.84 -44.86 -22.95
CA PRO A 216 20.78 -46.16 -23.60
C PRO A 216 22.06 -46.90 -23.26
N ASP A 217 21.91 -48.00 -22.54
CA ASP A 217 22.97 -48.95 -22.23
C ASP A 217 23.69 -49.29 -23.54
N LYS A 218 24.95 -48.82 -23.67
CA LYS A 218 25.79 -49.16 -24.80
C LYS A 218 25.97 -50.68 -24.76
N LYS A 219 25.23 -51.40 -25.61
CA LYS A 219 25.53 -52.77 -26.02
C LYS A 219 27.02 -52.84 -26.37
N ARG A 220 27.82 -53.34 -25.43
CA ARG A 220 29.21 -53.71 -25.66
C ARG A 220 29.19 -55.04 -26.38
N ASN A 221 29.25 -54.98 -27.70
CA ASN A 221 29.74 -56.08 -28.51
C ASN A 221 31.22 -56.33 -28.14
N GLY A 222 31.60 -57.61 -28.01
CA GLY A 222 32.97 -58.06 -28.15
C GLY A 222 33.47 -58.97 -27.03
N GLY A 223 33.63 -60.26 -27.34
CA GLY A 223 34.38 -61.23 -26.53
C GLY A 223 33.73 -62.60 -26.53
#